data_AF-M0ZIK3-F1
#
_entry.id   AF-M0ZIK3-F1
#
_cell.length_a   1.000
_cell.length_b   1.000
_cell.length_c   1.000
_cell.angle_alpha   90.00
_cell.angle_beta   90.00
_cell.angle_gamma   90.00
#
_symmetry.space_group_name_H-M   'P 1'
#
loop_
_entity.id
_entity.type
_entity.pdbx_description
1 polymer ?
#
loop_
_entity_poly.entity_id
_entity_poly.type
_entity_poly.pdbx_seq_one_letter_code
_entity_poly.pdbx_strand_id
1 'polypeptide(L)'
;MYDKRLGDAGYNNFKLARTNNRGDGLLTAVHKDYFKVIAHRELLFNDFGDRVAQLLHVELLAPFAQCRTNNVRQEMLIVNTHLLFPHDSSFSMERLRQVYKILQYVDSYQKENKLNPLPIILCGDWNGSKRGHIYKFLRSQGFVSSYDTAHQYTDTDAQKWVSHRNHRGNICGVDFIWLLNPNSYRKLLKTSWRNAIFSMFKYQLRRASLTEKDAFAFLKADSDGDYITYAGFCEALRQLNLIGQCYGLTAEEINDLWLQADIDGNGVLDYNEFQVLTLSDLQNFYCSLPGLSYFLFVYLFT
;
A
#
# COMPACT_ATOMS: atom_id res chain seq x y z
N MET A 1 -31.54 3.06 -8.50
CA MET A 1 -32.25 3.03 -7.20
C MET A 1 -31.45 3.74 -6.11
N TYR A 2 -30.18 3.39 -5.90
CA TYR A 2 -29.31 4.03 -4.89
C TYR A 2 -29.05 5.52 -5.14
N ASP A 3 -28.79 5.93 -6.39
CA ASP A 3 -28.53 7.34 -6.71
C ASP A 3 -29.65 8.29 -6.27
N LYS A 4 -30.91 7.91 -6.53
CA LYS A 4 -32.08 8.71 -6.14
C LYS A 4 -32.18 8.80 -4.62
N ARG A 5 -32.08 7.67 -3.91
CA ARG A 5 -32.17 7.64 -2.44
C ARG A 5 -31.05 8.45 -1.78
N LEU A 6 -29.83 8.33 -2.26
CA LEU A 6 -28.68 9.08 -1.74
C LEU A 6 -28.80 10.57 -2.07
N GLY A 7 -29.24 10.92 -3.28
CA GLY A 7 -29.50 12.32 -3.66
C GLY A 7 -30.60 12.96 -2.82
N ASP A 8 -31.72 12.26 -2.63
CA ASP A 8 -32.85 12.67 -1.78
C ASP A 8 -32.39 12.84 -0.31
N ALA A 9 -31.43 12.02 0.13
CA ALA A 9 -30.80 12.10 1.45
C ALA A 9 -29.64 13.12 1.54
N GLY A 10 -29.42 13.95 0.51
CA GLY A 10 -28.44 15.04 0.58
C GLY A 10 -27.00 14.69 0.19
N TYR A 11 -26.76 13.54 -0.44
CA TYR A 11 -25.42 13.15 -0.89
C TYR A 11 -25.12 13.57 -2.33
N ASN A 12 -23.90 14.06 -2.54
CA ASN A 12 -23.26 14.11 -3.85
C ASN A 12 -22.66 12.73 -4.17
N ASN A 13 -23.07 12.14 -5.29
CA ASN A 13 -22.70 10.78 -5.69
C ASN A 13 -21.71 10.80 -6.86
N PHE A 14 -20.61 10.06 -6.73
CA PHE A 14 -19.55 9.93 -7.73
C PHE A 14 -19.41 8.47 -8.11
N LYS A 15 -19.75 8.12 -9.35
CA LYS A 15 -19.65 6.75 -9.88
C LYS A 15 -18.51 6.64 -10.86
N LEU A 16 -17.74 5.55 -10.77
CA LEU A 16 -16.69 5.23 -11.74
C LEU A 16 -16.76 3.76 -12.10
N ALA A 17 -17.19 3.47 -13.33
CA ALA A 17 -17.23 2.12 -13.86
C ALA A 17 -15.81 1.57 -14.08
N ARG A 18 -15.67 0.25 -13.99
CA ARG A 18 -14.44 -0.42 -14.44
C ARG A 18 -14.27 -0.29 -15.95
N THR A 19 -13.03 -0.37 -16.41
CA THR A 19 -12.66 -0.14 -17.81
C THR A 19 -13.08 -1.27 -18.76
N ASN A 20 -13.50 -2.43 -18.23
CA ASN A 20 -13.88 -3.62 -19.01
C ASN A 20 -15.39 -3.82 -19.18
N ASN A 21 -16.21 -2.82 -18.87
CA ASN A 21 -17.67 -2.87 -19.06
C ASN A 21 -18.36 -4.06 -18.36
N ARG A 22 -17.79 -4.60 -17.27
CA ARG A 22 -18.39 -5.69 -16.49
C ARG A 22 -19.72 -5.34 -15.80
N GLY A 23 -20.10 -4.07 -15.77
CA GLY A 23 -21.31 -3.58 -15.11
C GLY A 23 -21.13 -3.31 -13.61
N ASP A 24 -19.91 -3.42 -13.08
CA ASP A 24 -19.52 -3.03 -11.72
C ASP A 24 -18.57 -1.80 -11.72
N GLY A 25 -18.36 -1.22 -10.54
CA GLY A 25 -17.56 -0.02 -10.38
C GLY A 25 -17.49 0.48 -8.94
N LEU A 26 -16.98 1.69 -8.77
CA LEU A 26 -16.93 2.40 -7.51
C LEU A 26 -18.09 3.37 -7.38
N LEU A 27 -18.61 3.50 -6.17
CA LEU A 27 -19.48 4.59 -5.75
C LEU A 27 -18.84 5.26 -4.54
N THR A 28 -18.66 6.57 -4.62
CA THR A 28 -18.31 7.41 -3.47
C THR A 28 -19.44 8.42 -3.27
N ALA A 29 -19.99 8.49 -2.06
CA ALA A 29 -21.09 9.40 -1.72
C ALA A 29 -20.66 10.30 -0.56
N VAL A 30 -20.80 11.62 -0.71
CA VAL A 30 -20.40 12.61 0.29
C VAL A 30 -21.57 13.55 0.59
N HIS A 31 -21.90 13.72 1.86
CA HIS A 31 -23.05 14.52 2.28
C HIS A 31 -22.78 16.03 2.15
N LYS A 32 -23.64 16.74 1.41
CA LYS A 32 -23.43 18.13 1.01
C LYS A 32 -23.43 19.14 2.17
N ASP A 33 -24.08 18.80 3.28
CA ASP A 33 -24.15 19.69 4.45
C ASP A 33 -22.85 19.67 5.28
N TYR A 34 -22.01 18.64 5.10
CA TYR A 34 -20.77 18.48 5.87
C TYR A 34 -19.53 18.69 5.02
N PHE A 35 -19.62 18.50 3.70
CA PHE A 35 -18.47 18.62 2.83
C PHE A 35 -18.81 19.34 1.54
N LYS A 36 -17.94 20.27 1.17
CA LYS A 36 -17.87 20.84 -0.16
C LYS A 36 -16.84 20.07 -0.97
N VAL A 37 -17.23 19.56 -2.13
CA VAL A 37 -16.31 18.89 -3.04
C VAL A 37 -15.59 19.95 -3.87
N ILE A 38 -14.27 20.04 -3.73
CA ILE A 38 -13.40 20.95 -4.49
C ILE A 38 -13.08 20.34 -5.86
N ALA A 39 -12.72 19.06 -5.88
CA ALA A 39 -12.39 18.35 -7.11
C ALA A 39 -12.69 16.85 -7.02
N HIS A 40 -12.97 16.25 -8.16
CA HIS A 40 -13.05 14.81 -8.35
C HIS A 40 -12.15 14.41 -9.52
N ARG A 41 -11.35 13.36 -9.31
CA ARG A 41 -10.43 12.79 -10.29
C ARG A 41 -10.62 11.28 -10.37
N GLU A 42 -10.45 10.76 -11.58
CA GLU A 42 -10.58 9.35 -11.90
C GLU A 42 -9.22 8.79 -12.31
N LEU A 43 -8.87 7.64 -11.75
CA LEU A 43 -7.67 6.89 -12.10
C LEU A 43 -8.11 5.58 -12.74
N LEU A 44 -7.67 5.36 -13.98
CA LEU A 44 -7.97 4.16 -14.74
C LEU A 44 -6.72 3.29 -14.80
N PHE A 45 -6.77 2.07 -14.26
CA PHE A 45 -5.68 1.10 -14.36
C PHE A 45 -5.85 0.28 -15.65
N ASN A 46 -5.78 0.97 -16.79
CA ASN A 46 -5.90 0.36 -18.12
C ASN A 46 -4.80 -0.67 -18.39
N ASP A 47 -3.68 -0.57 -17.68
CA ASP A 47 -2.53 -1.45 -17.84
C ASP A 47 -2.52 -2.66 -16.91
N PHE A 48 -3.45 -2.76 -15.93
CA PHE A 48 -3.59 -3.95 -15.10
C PHE A 48 -4.97 -4.13 -14.45
N GLY A 49 -5.63 -5.24 -14.82
CA GLY A 49 -6.77 -5.80 -14.09
C GLY A 49 -8.09 -5.02 -14.22
N ASP A 50 -8.16 -4.05 -15.14
CA ASP A 50 -9.34 -3.23 -15.41
C ASP A 50 -9.93 -2.60 -14.13
N ARG A 51 -9.05 -2.15 -13.25
CA ARG A 51 -9.44 -1.55 -11.98
C ARG A 51 -9.44 -0.03 -12.11
N VAL A 52 -10.04 0.60 -11.11
CA VAL A 52 -10.17 2.05 -11.05
C VAL A 52 -9.96 2.55 -9.63
N ALA A 53 -9.64 3.83 -9.49
CA ALA A 53 -9.70 4.55 -8.23
C ALA A 53 -10.32 5.94 -8.45
N GLN A 54 -10.95 6.48 -7.42
CA GLN A 54 -11.48 7.85 -7.39
C GLN A 54 -10.72 8.64 -6.34
N LEU A 55 -10.31 9.88 -6.66
CA LEU A 55 -9.79 10.84 -5.70
C LEU A 55 -10.79 12.00 -5.60
N LEU A 56 -11.27 12.26 -4.39
CA LEU A 56 -12.08 13.42 -4.06
C LEU A 56 -11.26 14.34 -3.17
N HIS A 57 -11.14 15.60 -3.57
CA HIS A 57 -10.64 16.67 -2.72
C HIS A 57 -11.84 17.38 -2.11
N VAL A 58 -11.95 17.36 -0.78
CA VAL A 58 -13.09 17.90 -0.04
C VAL A 58 -12.66 18.91 1.02
N GLU A 59 -13.51 19.91 1.24
CA GLU A 59 -13.44 20.90 2.32
C GLU A 59 -14.56 20.62 3.32
N LEU A 60 -14.23 20.57 4.61
CA LEU A 60 -15.21 20.40 5.68
C LEU A 60 -16.02 21.68 5.88
N LEU A 61 -17.34 21.56 5.78
CA LEU A 61 -18.32 22.60 6.10
C LEU A 61 -18.73 22.42 7.57
N ALA A 62 -18.15 23.19 8.47
CA ALA A 62 -18.38 23.01 9.90
C ALA A 62 -19.84 23.22 10.31
N PRO A 63 -20.29 22.45 11.32
CA PRO A 63 -20.81 23.08 12.53
C PRO A 63 -20.11 22.62 13.83
N PHE A 64 -18.93 21.99 13.75
CA PHE A 64 -18.22 21.50 14.95
C PHE A 64 -17.56 22.64 15.73
N ALA A 65 -18.05 22.90 16.94
CA ALA A 65 -17.60 23.99 17.81
C ALA A 65 -16.10 23.91 18.17
N GLN A 66 -15.50 22.72 18.15
CA GLN A 66 -14.11 22.46 18.52
C GLN A 66 -13.08 22.86 17.44
N CYS A 67 -13.50 23.16 16.20
CA CYS A 67 -12.61 23.59 15.12
C CYS A 67 -12.58 25.12 14.91
N ARG A 68 -13.23 25.89 15.79
CA ARG A 68 -13.38 27.37 15.66
C ARG A 68 -12.14 28.17 16.04
N THR A 69 -11.03 27.52 16.40
CA THR A 69 -9.87 28.23 16.94
C THR A 69 -9.06 28.98 15.88
N ASN A 70 -9.23 28.69 14.58
CA ASN A 70 -8.69 29.50 13.49
C ASN A 70 -9.57 29.38 12.22
N ASN A 71 -9.68 30.45 11.43
CA ASN A 71 -10.34 30.49 10.10
C ASN A 71 -9.65 29.62 9.01
N VAL A 72 -9.01 28.51 9.40
CA VAL A 72 -8.26 27.63 8.50
C VAL A 72 -9.25 26.65 7.87
N ARG A 73 -9.34 26.68 6.54
CA ARG A 73 -10.10 25.69 5.77
C ARG A 73 -9.53 24.30 6.05
N GLN A 74 -10.41 23.39 6.43
CA GLN A 74 -10.03 22.00 6.69
C GLN A 74 -10.30 21.17 5.43
N GLU A 75 -9.24 20.96 4.67
CA GLU A 75 -9.25 20.20 3.41
C GLU A 75 -8.66 18.81 3.62
N MET A 76 -9.14 17.81 2.87
CA MET A 76 -8.62 16.45 2.87
C MET A 76 -8.82 15.76 1.53
N LEU A 77 -8.02 14.72 1.28
CA LEU A 77 -8.15 13.85 0.12
C LEU A 77 -8.78 12.52 0.53
N ILE A 78 -9.85 12.14 -0.15
CA ILE A 78 -10.50 10.84 0.00
C ILE A 78 -10.26 10.05 -1.28
N VAL A 79 -9.61 8.91 -1.17
CA VAL A 79 -9.40 7.98 -2.28
C VAL A 79 -10.23 6.72 -2.04
N ASN A 80 -10.99 6.30 -3.03
CA ASN A 80 -11.73 5.04 -3.01
C ASN A 80 -11.22 4.12 -4.13
N THR A 81 -11.02 2.84 -3.84
CA THR A 81 -10.59 1.86 -4.85
C THR A 81 -11.09 0.45 -4.55
N HIS A 82 -11.00 -0.43 -5.55
CA HIS A 82 -11.22 -1.87 -5.39
C HIS A 82 -10.14 -2.59 -6.18
N LEU A 83 -9.14 -3.12 -5.47
CA LEU A 83 -7.95 -3.73 -6.04
C LEU A 83 -8.24 -5.08 -6.71
N LEU A 84 -7.28 -5.54 -7.50
CA LEU A 84 -7.39 -6.77 -8.28
C LEU A 84 -7.57 -8.00 -7.39
N PHE A 85 -8.63 -8.78 -7.66
CA PHE A 85 -8.94 -10.00 -6.91
C PHE A 85 -7.77 -11.01 -6.95
N PRO A 86 -7.39 -11.63 -5.81
CA PRO A 86 -6.24 -12.52 -5.71
C PRO A 86 -6.57 -13.93 -6.25
N HIS A 87 -6.53 -14.12 -7.57
CA HIS A 87 -6.74 -15.46 -8.16
C HIS A 87 -5.60 -16.43 -7.82
N ASP A 88 -4.36 -15.92 -7.76
CA ASP A 88 -3.18 -16.64 -7.30
C ASP A 88 -2.16 -15.65 -6.69
N SER A 89 -0.98 -16.15 -6.31
CA SER A 89 0.06 -15.36 -5.62
C SER A 89 0.74 -14.31 -6.51
N SER A 90 0.76 -14.49 -7.83
CA SER A 90 1.37 -13.55 -8.78
C SER A 90 0.73 -12.17 -8.62
N PHE A 91 -0.62 -12.12 -8.59
CA PHE A 91 -1.48 -10.96 -8.41
C PHE A 91 -1.17 -10.05 -7.21
N SER A 92 -0.36 -10.51 -6.24
CA SER A 92 0.08 -9.67 -5.13
C SER A 92 0.95 -8.49 -5.61
N MET A 93 1.75 -8.67 -6.66
CA MET A 93 2.62 -7.62 -7.18
C MET A 93 1.81 -6.52 -7.86
N GLU A 94 0.78 -6.90 -8.60
CA GLU A 94 -0.09 -6.04 -9.39
C GLU A 94 -0.96 -5.22 -8.47
N ARG A 95 -1.49 -5.81 -7.38
CA ARG A 95 -2.13 -5.02 -6.34
C ARG A 95 -1.17 -4.03 -5.70
N LEU A 96 0.08 -4.43 -5.45
CA LEU A 96 1.08 -3.51 -4.89
C LEU A 96 1.37 -2.36 -5.87
N ARG A 97 1.50 -2.63 -7.18
CA ARG A 97 1.62 -1.62 -8.24
C ARG A 97 0.40 -0.70 -8.32
N GLN A 98 -0.82 -1.23 -8.17
CA GLN A 98 -2.04 -0.42 -8.06
C GLN A 98 -1.92 0.58 -6.92
N VAL A 99 -1.53 0.14 -5.72
CA VAL A 99 -1.34 1.03 -4.58
C VAL A 99 -0.22 2.04 -4.82
N TYR A 100 0.90 1.62 -5.38
CA TYR A 100 2.00 2.52 -5.72
C TYR A 100 1.55 3.64 -6.67
N LYS A 101 0.82 3.32 -7.73
CA LYS A 101 0.26 4.31 -8.65
C LYS A 101 -0.75 5.24 -8.00
N ILE A 102 -1.60 4.72 -7.10
CA ILE A 102 -2.53 5.56 -6.33
C ILE A 102 -1.74 6.61 -5.53
N LEU A 103 -0.69 6.18 -4.82
CA LEU A 103 0.12 7.10 -4.01
C LEU A 103 0.92 8.08 -4.88
N GLN A 104 1.47 7.64 -6.03
CA GLN A 104 2.10 8.55 -7.00
C GLN A 104 1.11 9.62 -7.48
N TYR A 105 -0.12 9.22 -7.80
CA TYR A 105 -1.15 10.14 -8.26
C TYR A 105 -1.56 11.14 -7.17
N VAL A 106 -1.71 10.68 -5.92
CA VAL A 106 -1.99 11.56 -4.77
C VAL A 106 -0.87 12.58 -4.57
N ASP A 107 0.39 12.16 -4.68
CA ASP A 107 1.55 13.05 -4.57
C ASP A 107 1.61 14.05 -5.75
N SER A 108 1.32 13.60 -6.97
CA SER A 108 1.26 14.47 -8.16
C SER A 108 0.12 15.48 -8.07
N TYR A 109 -1.08 15.04 -7.66
CA TYR A 109 -2.25 15.91 -7.51
C TYR A 109 -1.96 17.06 -6.53
N GLN A 110 -1.35 16.77 -5.38
CA GLN A 110 -0.97 17.81 -4.42
C GLN A 110 0.04 18.81 -5.00
N LYS A 111 1.06 18.32 -5.72
CA LYS A 111 2.07 19.18 -6.37
C LYS A 111 1.48 20.06 -7.46
N GLU A 112 0.68 19.49 -8.36
CA GLU A 112 0.03 20.18 -9.48
C GLU A 112 -0.88 21.31 -8.98
N ASN A 113 -1.60 21.07 -7.88
CA ASN A 113 -2.51 22.04 -7.28
C ASN A 113 -1.83 22.93 -6.23
N LYS A 114 -0.50 22.83 -6.07
CA LYS A 114 0.31 23.60 -5.10
C LYS A 114 -0.25 23.53 -3.67
N LEU A 115 -0.73 22.35 -3.29
CA LEU A 115 -1.31 22.10 -1.97
C LEU A 115 -0.20 21.84 -0.96
N ASN A 116 -0.39 22.32 0.26
CA ASN A 116 0.33 21.80 1.40
C ASN A 116 -0.08 20.33 1.61
N PRO A 117 0.77 19.48 2.23
CA PRO A 117 0.42 18.11 2.54
C PRO A 117 -0.94 18.02 3.28
N LEU A 118 -1.93 17.41 2.64
CA LEU A 118 -3.27 17.26 3.18
C LEU A 118 -3.43 15.92 3.92
N PRO A 119 -4.33 15.83 4.90
CA PRO A 119 -4.83 14.56 5.40
C PRO A 119 -5.38 13.70 4.26
N ILE A 120 -5.02 12.42 4.26
CA ILE A 120 -5.44 11.46 3.24
C ILE A 120 -6.20 10.31 3.89
N ILE A 121 -7.35 9.99 3.33
CA ILE A 121 -8.16 8.82 3.66
C ILE A 121 -8.17 7.90 2.43
N LEU A 122 -7.68 6.66 2.56
CA LEU A 122 -7.79 5.65 1.50
C LEU A 122 -8.81 4.59 1.92
N CYS A 123 -9.84 4.37 1.11
CA CYS A 123 -10.95 3.47 1.40
C CYS A 123 -11.10 2.41 0.32
N GLY A 124 -11.72 1.30 0.69
CA GLY A 124 -12.29 0.32 -0.23
C GLY A 124 -11.79 -1.10 0.00
N ASP A 125 -11.99 -1.96 -1.00
CA ASP A 125 -11.58 -3.37 -0.98
C ASP A 125 -10.15 -3.50 -1.52
N TRP A 126 -9.22 -3.79 -0.61
CA TRP A 126 -7.80 -3.91 -0.93
C TRP A 126 -7.42 -5.32 -1.40
N ASN A 127 -8.34 -6.29 -1.29
CA ASN A 127 -8.10 -7.67 -1.69
C ASN A 127 -6.78 -8.24 -1.12
N GLY A 128 -6.39 -7.77 0.06
CA GLY A 128 -5.14 -8.11 0.73
C GLY A 128 -5.32 -8.04 2.24
N SER A 129 -4.82 -9.05 2.95
CA SER A 129 -4.99 -9.14 4.40
C SER A 129 -3.99 -8.25 5.16
N LYS A 130 -4.22 -8.11 6.48
CA LYS A 130 -3.29 -7.47 7.43
C LYS A 130 -1.85 -8.02 7.36
N ARG A 131 -1.69 -9.30 7.00
CA ARG A 131 -0.36 -9.95 6.89
C ARG A 131 0.29 -9.75 5.52
N GLY A 132 -0.46 -9.23 4.54
CA GLY A 132 -0.03 -9.11 3.15
C GLY A 132 0.89 -7.91 2.86
N HIS A 133 1.45 -7.91 1.65
CA HIS A 133 2.41 -6.88 1.22
C HIS A 133 1.80 -5.48 1.13
N ILE A 134 0.53 -5.37 0.73
CA ILE A 134 -0.19 -4.08 0.62
C ILE A 134 -0.29 -3.40 1.98
N TYR A 135 -0.71 -4.14 3.01
CA TYR A 135 -0.85 -3.63 4.37
C TYR A 135 0.51 -3.12 4.89
N LYS A 136 1.56 -3.94 4.75
CA LYS A 136 2.93 -3.56 5.14
C LYS A 136 3.43 -2.33 4.36
N PHE A 137 3.14 -2.25 3.07
CA PHE A 137 3.55 -1.14 2.23
C PHE A 137 2.90 0.18 2.63
N LEU A 138 1.58 0.19 2.87
CA LEU A 138 0.87 1.37 3.36
C LEU A 138 1.38 1.83 4.74
N ARG A 139 1.63 0.88 5.66
CA ARG A 139 2.25 1.18 6.96
C ARG A 139 3.63 1.81 6.80
N SER A 140 4.44 1.34 5.85
CA SER A 140 5.76 1.95 5.55
C SER A 140 5.67 3.37 4.98
N GLN A 141 4.47 3.80 4.56
CA GLN A 141 4.16 5.16 4.12
C GLN A 141 3.49 6.02 5.20
N GLY A 142 3.41 5.52 6.43
CA GLY A 142 2.86 6.25 7.58
C GLY A 142 1.33 6.13 7.70
N PHE A 143 0.67 5.38 6.82
CA PHE A 143 -0.77 5.15 6.96
C PHE A 143 -1.05 4.27 8.18
N VAL A 144 -2.16 4.53 8.85
CA VAL A 144 -2.70 3.70 9.93
C VAL A 144 -4.09 3.19 9.56
N SER A 145 -4.42 1.97 10.00
CA SER A 145 -5.77 1.43 9.84
C SER A 145 -6.70 2.09 10.85
N SER A 146 -7.76 2.74 10.39
CA SER A 146 -8.77 3.34 11.26
C SER A 146 -9.39 2.33 12.22
N TYR A 147 -9.64 1.10 11.74
CA TYR A 147 -10.18 0.02 12.56
C TYR A 147 -9.22 -0.36 13.69
N ASP A 148 -7.93 -0.51 13.38
CA ASP A 148 -6.94 -0.84 14.39
C ASP A 148 -6.76 0.29 15.40
N THR A 149 -6.73 1.55 14.93
CA THR A 149 -6.64 2.73 15.80
C THR A 149 -7.83 2.81 16.76
N ALA A 150 -9.06 2.60 16.26
CA ALA A 150 -10.27 2.65 17.07
C ALA A 150 -10.33 1.56 18.14
N HIS A 151 -9.79 0.37 17.85
CA HIS A 151 -9.83 -0.79 18.75
C HIS A 151 -8.51 -1.03 19.51
N GLN A 152 -7.50 -0.16 19.32
CA GLN A 152 -6.15 -0.32 19.86
C GLN A 152 -5.52 -1.67 19.50
N TYR A 153 -5.77 -2.15 18.28
CA TYR A 153 -5.24 -3.42 17.79
C TYR A 153 -3.85 -3.31 17.20
N THR A 154 -3.09 -4.39 17.34
CA THR A 154 -1.74 -4.52 16.82
C THR A 154 -1.69 -5.54 15.68
N ASP A 155 -0.54 -5.72 15.04
CA ASP A 155 -0.42 -6.66 13.92
C ASP A 155 -0.61 -8.13 14.33
N THR A 156 -0.52 -8.44 15.62
CA THR A 156 -0.83 -9.78 16.18
C THR A 156 -2.33 -10.07 16.22
N ASP A 157 -3.17 -9.04 16.11
CA ASP A 157 -4.64 -9.13 16.13
C ASP A 157 -5.24 -9.34 14.73
N ALA A 158 -4.46 -9.81 13.76
CA ALA A 158 -4.87 -9.91 12.35
C ALA A 158 -6.17 -10.69 12.13
N GLN A 159 -6.45 -11.69 12.97
CA GLN A 159 -7.66 -12.52 12.94
C GLN A 159 -8.93 -11.80 13.41
N LYS A 160 -8.81 -10.67 14.11
CA LYS A 160 -9.95 -9.92 14.65
C LYS A 160 -10.65 -9.08 13.57
N TRP A 161 -9.96 -8.76 12.49
CA TRP A 161 -10.53 -8.00 11.39
C TRP A 161 -11.26 -8.91 10.39
N VAL A 162 -12.56 -8.66 10.23
CA VAL A 162 -13.45 -9.37 9.31
C VAL A 162 -14.29 -8.33 8.58
N SER A 163 -14.24 -8.34 7.25
CA SER A 163 -14.97 -7.40 6.41
C SER A 163 -15.80 -8.07 5.31
N HIS A 164 -15.42 -9.28 4.89
CA HIS A 164 -16.08 -10.03 3.84
C HIS A 164 -16.29 -11.50 4.21
N ARG A 165 -17.34 -12.07 3.64
CA ARG A 165 -17.48 -13.52 3.44
C ARG A 165 -17.43 -13.79 1.94
N ASN A 166 -16.43 -14.55 1.49
CA ASN A 166 -16.26 -14.81 0.06
C ASN A 166 -17.28 -15.86 -0.45
N HIS A 167 -17.32 -16.08 -1.76
CA HIS A 167 -18.22 -17.04 -2.42
C HIS A 167 -18.04 -18.50 -1.95
N ARG A 168 -16.91 -18.82 -1.29
CA ARG A 168 -16.61 -20.14 -0.70
C ARG A 168 -17.03 -20.22 0.78
N GLY A 169 -17.62 -19.17 1.31
CA GLY A 169 -18.03 -19.08 2.71
C GLY A 169 -16.90 -18.71 3.69
N ASN A 170 -15.68 -18.48 3.21
CA ASN A 170 -14.55 -18.09 4.07
C ASN A 170 -14.67 -16.63 4.48
N ILE A 171 -14.29 -16.36 5.72
CA ILE A 171 -14.28 -15.02 6.30
C ILE A 171 -12.91 -14.38 6.08
N CYS A 172 -12.87 -13.13 5.60
CA CYS A 172 -11.63 -12.39 5.37
C CYS A 172 -11.77 -10.91 5.75
N GLY A 173 -10.66 -10.33 6.22
CA GLY A 173 -10.51 -8.89 6.42
C GLY A 173 -9.67 -8.29 5.30
N VAL A 174 -10.35 -7.71 4.30
CA VAL A 174 -9.73 -7.18 3.06
C VAL A 174 -10.12 -5.74 2.75
N ASP A 175 -11.15 -5.22 3.41
CA ASP A 175 -11.52 -3.80 3.32
C ASP A 175 -10.76 -3.04 4.37
N PHE A 176 -10.32 -1.85 4.03
CA PHE A 176 -9.63 -1.00 4.98
C PHE A 176 -9.95 0.45 4.67
N ILE A 177 -10.08 1.23 5.76
CA ILE A 177 -10.03 2.68 5.72
C ILE A 177 -8.70 3.07 6.38
N TRP A 178 -7.79 3.58 5.57
CA TRP A 178 -6.47 4.03 5.95
C TRP A 178 -6.46 5.53 6.15
N LEU A 179 -5.75 5.97 7.18
CA LEU A 179 -5.62 7.38 7.54
C LEU A 179 -4.14 7.76 7.48
N LEU A 180 -3.83 8.89 6.86
CA LEU A 180 -2.51 9.50 6.91
C LEU A 180 -2.61 10.91 7.47
N ASN A 181 -1.84 11.16 8.53
CA ASN A 181 -1.61 12.49 9.05
C ASN A 181 -0.40 13.11 8.33
N PRO A 182 -0.57 14.26 7.65
CA PRO A 182 0.50 14.88 6.86
C PRO A 182 1.66 15.42 7.69
N ASN A 183 1.46 15.61 9.00
CA ASN A 183 2.48 16.17 9.90
C ASN A 183 3.54 15.16 10.33
N SER A 184 3.38 13.88 9.97
CA SER A 184 4.33 12.83 10.30
C SER A 184 5.41 12.71 9.22
N TYR A 185 6.63 12.39 9.63
CA TYR A 185 7.70 12.06 8.70
C TYR A 185 7.26 10.90 7.78
N ARG A 186 7.42 11.09 6.47
CA ARG A 186 7.13 10.07 5.45
C ARG A 186 8.38 9.72 4.67
N LYS A 187 8.68 8.43 4.62
CA LYS A 187 9.73 7.87 3.77
C LYS A 187 9.38 8.08 2.29
N LEU A 188 10.38 8.42 1.47
CA LEU A 188 10.22 8.59 0.03
C LEU A 188 9.52 7.37 -0.59
N LEU A 189 8.49 7.62 -1.39
CA LEU A 189 7.66 6.58 -2.00
C LEU A 189 8.48 5.56 -2.80
N LYS A 190 9.48 6.00 -3.58
CA LYS A 190 10.40 5.11 -4.32
C LYS A 190 11.19 4.19 -3.39
N THR A 191 11.66 4.68 -2.25
CA THR A 191 12.41 3.85 -1.29
C THR A 191 11.52 2.79 -0.63
N SER A 192 10.27 3.14 -0.29
CA SER A 192 9.32 2.17 0.26
C SER A 192 8.88 1.14 -0.77
N TRP A 193 8.73 1.55 -2.02
CA TRP A 193 8.45 0.67 -3.15
C TRP A 193 9.55 -0.38 -3.32
N ARG A 194 10.81 0.08 -3.42
CA ARG A 194 11.97 -0.79 -3.53
C ARG A 194 12.03 -1.80 -2.38
N ASN A 195 11.85 -1.33 -1.14
CA ASN A 195 11.80 -2.20 0.04
C ASN A 195 10.66 -3.22 -0.01
N ALA A 196 9.49 -2.85 -0.56
CA ALA A 196 8.35 -3.76 -0.66
C ALA A 196 8.59 -4.87 -1.69
N ILE A 197 9.17 -4.53 -2.86
CA ILE A 197 9.62 -5.53 -3.84
C ILE A 197 10.66 -6.46 -3.21
N PHE A 198 11.66 -5.89 -2.55
CA PHE A 198 12.71 -6.66 -1.89
C PHE A 198 12.12 -7.61 -0.84
N SER A 199 11.11 -7.17 -0.09
CA SER A 199 10.39 -8.02 0.88
C SER A 199 9.60 -9.15 0.21
N MET A 200 9.05 -8.92 -1.00
CA MET A 200 8.40 -9.97 -1.79
C MET A 200 9.41 -11.00 -2.28
N PHE A 201 10.57 -10.56 -2.74
CA PHE A 201 11.67 -11.45 -3.11
C PHE A 201 12.10 -12.33 -1.93
N LYS A 202 12.38 -11.74 -0.76
CA LYS A 202 12.69 -12.51 0.46
C LYS A 202 11.62 -13.53 0.80
N TYR A 203 10.34 -13.15 0.68
CA TYR A 203 9.23 -14.05 0.97
C TYR A 203 9.21 -15.26 0.04
N GLN A 204 9.40 -15.07 -1.28
CA GLN A 204 9.45 -16.19 -2.21
C GLN A 204 10.69 -17.06 -2.00
N LEU A 205 11.84 -16.45 -1.72
CA LEU A 205 13.06 -17.18 -1.42
C LEU A 205 12.90 -18.09 -0.18
N ARG A 206 12.32 -17.56 0.91
CA ARG A 206 12.02 -18.36 2.11
C ARG A 206 10.98 -19.46 1.88
N ARG A 207 10.13 -19.34 0.86
CA ARG A 207 9.17 -20.39 0.50
C ARG A 207 9.80 -21.48 -0.36
N ALA A 208 10.77 -21.12 -1.19
CA ALA A 208 11.46 -22.03 -2.10
C ALA A 208 12.62 -22.77 -1.42
N SER A 209 13.26 -22.17 -0.42
CA SER A 209 14.45 -22.70 0.24
C SER A 209 14.21 -22.99 1.72
N LEU A 210 14.79 -24.08 2.22
CA LEU A 210 14.65 -24.52 3.61
C LEU A 210 15.65 -23.82 4.55
N THR A 211 16.84 -23.50 4.05
CA THR A 211 17.90 -22.81 4.80
C THR A 211 18.52 -21.63 4.04
N GLU A 212 19.23 -20.75 4.75
CA GLU A 212 19.98 -19.62 4.17
C GLU A 212 21.06 -20.10 3.20
N LYS A 213 21.74 -21.21 3.51
CA LYS A 213 22.76 -21.82 2.65
C LYS A 213 22.15 -22.35 1.34
N ASP A 214 21.00 -23.01 1.44
CA ASP A 214 20.28 -23.51 0.25
C ASP A 214 19.80 -22.36 -0.62
N ALA A 215 19.37 -21.25 0.01
CA ALA A 215 18.99 -20.05 -0.70
C ALA A 215 20.19 -19.41 -1.40
N PHE A 216 21.36 -19.29 -0.75
CA PHE A 216 22.57 -18.77 -1.39
C PHE A 216 22.99 -19.64 -2.58
N ALA A 217 23.01 -20.97 -2.42
CA ALA A 217 23.32 -21.91 -3.49
C ALA A 217 22.31 -21.83 -4.65
N PHE A 218 21.02 -21.66 -4.34
CA PHE A 218 19.97 -21.47 -5.35
C PHE A 218 20.21 -20.21 -6.20
N LEU A 219 20.61 -19.09 -5.58
CA LEU A 219 20.92 -17.85 -6.32
C LEU A 219 22.24 -17.92 -7.09
N LYS A 220 23.23 -18.67 -6.59
CA LYS A 220 24.53 -18.89 -7.24
C LYS A 220 24.38 -19.62 -8.59
N ALA A 221 23.31 -20.41 -8.74
CA ALA A 221 23.05 -21.23 -9.93
C ALA A 221 24.29 -22.09 -10.28
N ASP A 222 24.71 -22.11 -11.55
CA ASP A 222 25.85 -22.90 -12.02
C ASP A 222 27.21 -22.17 -11.89
N SER A 223 27.27 -21.04 -11.17
CA SER A 223 28.55 -20.35 -10.93
C SER A 223 29.47 -21.21 -10.07
N ASP A 224 30.73 -21.37 -10.46
CA ASP A 224 31.72 -22.10 -9.65
C ASP A 224 32.19 -21.27 -8.42
N GLY A 225 32.18 -19.93 -8.53
CA GLY A 225 32.69 -19.03 -7.48
C GLY A 225 31.72 -18.82 -6.32
N ASP A 226 32.22 -18.57 -5.10
CA ASP A 226 31.39 -18.37 -3.88
C ASP A 226 30.72 -16.98 -3.81
N TYR A 227 30.04 -16.62 -4.90
CA TYR A 227 29.29 -15.39 -5.06
C TYR A 227 28.13 -15.60 -6.05
N ILE A 228 27.10 -14.76 -5.93
CA ILE A 228 25.96 -14.71 -6.84
C ILE A 228 26.28 -13.68 -7.93
N THR A 229 26.08 -14.05 -9.20
CA THR A 229 26.19 -13.11 -10.32
C THR A 229 24.85 -12.46 -10.63
N TYR A 230 24.85 -11.32 -11.34
CA TYR A 230 23.62 -10.69 -11.83
C TYR A 230 22.77 -11.66 -12.66
N ALA A 231 23.42 -12.49 -13.48
CA ALA A 231 22.76 -13.52 -14.28
C ALA A 231 22.09 -14.59 -13.41
N GLY A 232 22.81 -15.12 -12.41
CA GLY A 232 22.27 -16.08 -11.45
C GLY A 232 21.09 -15.51 -10.65
N PHE A 233 21.19 -14.25 -10.22
CA PHE A 233 20.11 -13.53 -9.56
C PHE A 233 18.86 -13.39 -10.44
N CYS A 234 19.04 -12.99 -11.71
CA CYS A 234 17.93 -12.91 -12.66
C CYS A 234 17.28 -14.28 -12.90
N GLU A 235 18.08 -15.34 -13.00
CA GLU A 235 17.55 -16.69 -13.17
C GLU A 235 16.78 -17.17 -11.93
N ALA A 236 17.28 -16.88 -10.73
CA ALA A 236 16.55 -17.13 -9.50
C ALA A 236 15.21 -16.37 -9.46
N LEU A 237 15.17 -15.09 -9.85
CA LEU A 237 13.92 -14.33 -9.95
C LEU A 237 12.93 -14.97 -10.94
N ARG A 238 13.43 -15.55 -12.04
CA ARG A 238 12.60 -16.24 -13.04
C ARG A 238 12.01 -17.52 -12.46
N GLN A 239 12.83 -18.33 -11.80
CA GLN A 239 12.41 -19.57 -11.14
C GLN A 239 11.43 -19.32 -9.98
N LEU A 240 11.56 -18.19 -9.28
CA LEU A 240 10.62 -17.73 -8.24
C LEU A 240 9.35 -17.09 -8.81
N ASN A 241 9.15 -17.09 -10.14
CA ASN A 241 8.02 -16.45 -10.82
C ASN A 241 7.87 -14.95 -10.54
N LEU A 242 8.98 -14.27 -10.23
CA LEU A 242 9.01 -12.82 -10.04
C LEU A 242 9.28 -12.09 -11.36
N ILE A 243 9.87 -12.75 -12.35
CA ILE A 243 10.08 -12.22 -13.72
C ILE A 243 9.65 -13.23 -14.78
N GLY A 244 9.40 -12.77 -16.01
CA GLY A 244 9.07 -13.64 -17.16
C GLY A 244 7.58 -13.95 -17.35
N GLN A 245 6.72 -13.62 -16.38
CA GLN A 245 5.27 -13.60 -16.56
C GLN A 245 4.80 -12.26 -17.13
N CYS A 246 3.57 -12.19 -17.66
CA CYS A 246 2.97 -10.96 -18.20
C CYS A 246 3.03 -9.75 -17.24
N TYR A 247 3.24 -10.00 -15.95
CA TYR A 247 3.24 -9.00 -14.88
C TYR A 247 4.45 -9.10 -13.93
N GLY A 248 5.56 -9.71 -14.36
CA GLY A 248 6.79 -9.79 -13.58
C GLY A 248 7.47 -8.42 -13.35
N LEU A 249 8.59 -8.41 -12.62
CA LEU A 249 9.39 -7.20 -12.39
C LEU A 249 9.93 -6.64 -13.71
N THR A 250 9.97 -5.32 -13.81
CA THR A 250 10.57 -4.62 -14.94
C THR A 250 12.11 -4.67 -14.86
N ALA A 251 12.80 -4.41 -15.97
CA ALA A 251 14.25 -4.32 -15.97
C ALA A 251 14.78 -3.26 -14.98
N GLU A 252 14.08 -2.13 -14.85
CA GLU A 252 14.42 -1.09 -13.85
C GLU A 252 14.26 -1.62 -12.43
N GLU A 253 13.17 -2.33 -12.12
CA GLU A 253 12.93 -2.90 -10.80
C GLU A 253 13.95 -3.98 -10.44
N ILE A 254 14.35 -4.82 -11.40
CA ILE A 254 15.40 -5.85 -11.20
C ILE A 254 16.74 -5.18 -10.91
N ASN A 255 17.09 -4.15 -11.68
CA ASN A 255 18.32 -3.40 -11.47
C ASN A 255 18.32 -2.67 -10.12
N ASP A 256 17.20 -2.06 -9.73
CA ASP A 256 17.05 -1.41 -8.42
C ASP A 256 17.18 -2.41 -7.26
N LEU A 257 16.72 -3.67 -7.42
CA LEU A 257 16.92 -4.74 -6.44
C LEU A 257 18.39 -5.16 -6.37
N TRP A 258 19.04 -5.32 -7.53
CA TRP A 258 20.45 -5.70 -7.59
C TRP A 258 21.33 -4.66 -6.91
N LEU A 259 21.18 -3.38 -7.27
CA LEU A 259 21.93 -2.27 -6.65
C LEU A 259 21.63 -2.09 -5.15
N GLN A 260 20.50 -2.63 -4.66
CA GLN A 260 20.22 -2.65 -3.23
C GLN A 260 20.89 -3.84 -2.52
N ALA A 261 21.14 -4.93 -3.24
CA ALA A 261 21.76 -6.14 -2.73
C ALA A 261 23.29 -6.05 -2.73
N ASP A 262 23.86 -5.50 -3.81
CA ASP A 262 25.30 -5.28 -4.04
C ASP A 262 25.71 -4.00 -3.30
N ILE A 263 26.18 -4.15 -2.06
CA ILE A 263 26.39 -3.03 -1.12
C ILE A 263 27.69 -2.32 -1.47
N ASP A 264 28.72 -3.07 -1.86
CA ASP A 264 30.03 -2.51 -2.20
C ASP A 264 30.16 -2.09 -3.67
N GLY A 265 29.22 -2.53 -4.53
CA GLY A 265 29.16 -2.17 -5.94
C GLY A 265 30.17 -2.91 -6.81
N ASN A 266 30.67 -4.07 -6.37
CA ASN A 266 31.68 -4.85 -7.07
C ASN A 266 31.10 -5.70 -8.23
N GLY A 267 29.77 -5.75 -8.38
CA GLY A 267 29.08 -6.45 -9.46
C GLY A 267 28.81 -7.93 -9.21
N VAL A 268 29.03 -8.43 -7.99
CA VAL A 268 28.62 -9.76 -7.51
C VAL A 268 28.03 -9.64 -6.09
N LEU A 269 27.27 -10.64 -5.62
CA LEU A 269 26.86 -10.70 -4.22
C LEU A 269 27.64 -11.78 -3.49
N ASP A 270 28.45 -11.38 -2.52
CA ASP A 270 29.10 -12.34 -1.65
C ASP A 270 28.13 -12.90 -0.58
N TYR A 271 28.60 -13.87 0.21
CA TYR A 271 27.76 -14.45 1.25
C TYR A 271 27.33 -13.41 2.30
N ASN A 272 28.20 -12.47 2.68
CA ASN A 272 27.89 -11.44 3.69
C ASN A 272 26.81 -10.48 3.20
N GLU A 273 26.91 -10.03 1.95
CA GLU A 273 25.89 -9.19 1.31
C GLU A 273 24.55 -9.94 1.22
N PHE A 274 24.60 -11.23 0.88
CA PHE A 274 23.43 -12.09 0.91
C PHE A 274 22.84 -12.28 2.32
N GLN A 275 23.68 -12.39 3.35
CA GLN A 275 23.22 -12.45 4.75
C GLN A 275 22.48 -11.16 5.12
N VAL A 276 23.03 -10.00 4.78
CA VAL A 276 22.36 -8.71 5.00
C VAL A 276 21.05 -8.64 4.23
N LEU A 277 21.02 -9.16 3.00
CA LEU A 277 19.81 -9.28 2.19
C LEU A 277 18.75 -10.15 2.87
N THR A 278 19.10 -11.29 3.46
CA THR A 278 18.13 -12.27 4.00
C THR A 278 17.78 -12.11 5.49
N LEU A 279 18.71 -11.61 6.32
CA LEU A 279 18.62 -11.53 7.79
C LEU A 279 18.19 -10.16 8.34
N SER A 280 18.21 -9.09 7.54
CA SER A 280 17.97 -7.71 8.00
C SER A 280 16.57 -7.39 8.56
N ASP A 281 15.64 -8.34 8.59
CA ASP A 281 14.30 -8.12 9.14
C ASP A 281 14.19 -8.39 10.66
N LEU A 282 15.25 -8.87 11.33
CA LEU A 282 15.21 -9.16 12.78
C LEU A 282 15.55 -7.96 13.69
N GLN A 283 16.26 -6.94 13.21
CA GLN A 283 16.66 -5.80 14.08
C GLN A 283 15.93 -4.48 13.79
N ASN A 284 15.48 -4.23 12.56
CA ASN A 284 14.91 -2.92 12.20
C ASN A 284 13.37 -2.82 12.35
N PHE A 285 12.67 -3.91 12.66
CA PHE A 285 11.25 -3.85 13.03
C PHE A 285 11.02 -3.72 14.54
N TYR A 286 12.02 -4.03 15.39
CA TYR A 286 11.95 -3.86 16.84
C TYR A 286 12.65 -2.58 17.34
N CYS A 287 13.56 -1.98 16.58
CA CYS A 287 14.25 -0.73 16.94
C CYS A 287 13.74 0.48 16.14
N SER A 288 12.48 0.87 16.37
CA SER A 288 12.04 2.27 16.17
C SER A 288 10.99 2.69 17.21
N LEU A 289 11.17 2.20 18.45
CA LEU A 289 10.63 2.84 19.64
C LEU A 289 11.77 3.05 20.66
N PRO A 290 12.50 4.17 20.60
CA PRO A 290 12.90 4.87 21.80
C PRO A 290 11.78 5.82 22.19
N GLY A 291 11.17 5.57 23.35
CA GLY A 291 10.15 6.43 23.91
C GLY A 291 10.57 7.88 24.00
N LEU A 292 9.70 8.76 23.55
CA LEU A 292 9.48 10.04 24.19
C LEU A 292 7.98 10.21 24.35
N SER A 293 7.52 9.79 25.53
CA SER A 293 6.31 10.26 26.15
C SER A 293 6.34 11.79 26.23
N TYR A 294 5.79 12.47 25.24
CA TYR A 294 5.15 13.75 25.47
C TYR A 294 3.66 13.57 25.19
N PHE A 295 2.98 13.19 26.27
CA PHE A 295 1.55 13.38 26.42
C PHE A 295 1.21 14.82 26.04
N LEU A 296 0.35 14.99 25.04
CA LEU A 296 -0.58 16.12 25.04
C LEU A 296 -1.96 15.54 25.32
N PHE A 297 -2.30 15.53 26.61
CA PHE A 297 -3.67 15.33 27.08
C PHE A 297 -4.54 16.44 26.49
N VAL A 298 -5.60 16.06 25.77
CA VAL A 298 -6.79 16.89 25.67
C VAL A 298 -7.94 16.05 26.23
N TYR A 299 -8.27 16.33 27.49
CA TYR A 299 -9.53 15.94 28.10
C TYR A 299 -10.69 16.59 27.36
N LEU A 300 -11.79 15.86 27.21
CA LEU A 300 -13.12 16.45 27.27
C LEU A 300 -14.05 15.47 28.01
N PHE A 301 -14.34 15.82 29.27
CA PHE A 301 -15.66 15.61 29.89
C PHE A 301 -16.72 16.20 28.94
N THR A 302 -17.91 15.64 28.76
CA THR A 302 -18.78 14.82 29.62
C THR A 302 -19.36 13.63 28.87
#